data_AF-Q9KM52-F1
#
_entry.id   AF-Q9KM52-F1
#
_cell.length_a   1.000
_cell.length_b   1.000
_cell.length_c   1.000
_cell.angle_alpha   90.00
_cell.angle_beta   90.00
_cell.angle_gamma   90.00
#
_symmetry.space_group_name_H-M   'P 1'
#
loop_
_entity.id
_entity.type
_entity.pdbx_description
1 polymer ?
#
loop_
_entity_poly.entity_id
_entity_poly.type
_entity_poly.pdbx_seq_one_letter_code
_entity_poly.pdbx_strand_id
1 'polypeptide(L)'
;MLLDIVTQSVNEFQVDCLRLCEKHYPTIHNQGMSEHHLGLAFARRLARTLSEFGHPCEYAPIESTYQRDLPHHFRVSSDAGTVWILTHHLMSAGKACRVKLMRDISQWKQEYAYVIQPNDLLLLLSDHWMGRSRKSRELLHWWTGQLPDEMEEYHAQGSGYRKVIRN
;
A
#
# COMPACT_ATOMS: atom_id res chain seq x y z
N MET A 1 -9.77 10.18 -13.56
CA MET A 1 -8.90 11.26 -13.06
C MET A 1 -8.27 10.91 -11.71
N LEU A 2 -8.99 10.91 -10.58
CA LEU A 2 -8.38 10.60 -9.27
C LEU A 2 -7.72 9.21 -9.25
N LEU A 3 -8.39 8.21 -9.82
CA LEU A 3 -7.85 6.86 -9.98
C LEU A 3 -6.53 6.85 -10.77
N ASP A 4 -6.45 7.61 -11.86
CA ASP A 4 -5.26 7.68 -12.71
C ASP A 4 -4.07 8.30 -11.96
N ILE A 5 -4.31 9.37 -11.19
CA ILE A 5 -3.30 10.01 -10.33
C ILE A 5 -2.82 9.07 -9.23
N VAL A 6 -3.73 8.31 -8.62
CA VAL A 6 -3.39 7.29 -7.63
C VAL A 6 -2.55 6.18 -8.26
N THR A 7 -2.93 5.67 -9.43
CA THR A 7 -2.17 4.66 -10.17
C THR A 7 -0.76 5.13 -10.50
N GLN A 8 -0.61 6.36 -10.99
CA GLN A 8 0.72 6.95 -11.23
C GLN A 8 1.53 7.04 -9.94
N SER A 9 0.92 7.54 -8.86
CA SER A 9 1.57 7.67 -7.55
C SER A 9 2.05 6.32 -7.01
N VAL A 10 1.27 5.25 -7.21
CA VAL A 10 1.65 3.88 -6.83
C VAL A 10 2.86 3.41 -7.63
N ASN A 11 2.85 3.59 -8.96
CA ASN A 11 3.96 3.18 -9.82
C ASN A 11 5.26 3.91 -9.45
N GLU A 12 5.19 5.22 -9.24
CA GLU A 12 6.34 6.01 -8.85
C GLU A 12 6.83 5.67 -7.43
N PHE A 13 5.91 5.35 -6.51
CA PHE A 13 6.27 4.94 -5.16
C PHE A 13 6.97 3.58 -5.14
N GLN A 14 6.57 2.64 -6.00
CA GLN A 14 7.31 1.38 -6.18
C GLN A 14 8.76 1.62 -6.62
N VAL A 15 8.98 2.54 -7.56
CA VAL A 15 10.34 2.92 -7.99
C VAL A 15 11.14 3.54 -6.85
N ASP A 16 10.52 4.38 -6.02
CA ASP A 16 11.17 4.93 -4.83
C ASP A 16 11.60 3.85 -3.85
N CYS A 17 10.70 2.90 -3.54
CA CYS A 17 10.99 1.79 -2.65
C CYS A 17 12.15 0.92 -3.18
N LEU A 18 12.19 0.66 -4.49
CA LEU A 18 13.30 -0.07 -5.12
C LEU A 18 14.63 0.66 -4.98
N ARG A 19 14.69 1.96 -5.30
CA ARG A 19 15.89 2.79 -5.14
C ARG A 19 16.35 2.91 -3.69
N LEU A 20 15.40 2.96 -2.76
CA LEU A 20 15.68 3.02 -1.32
C LEU A 20 16.39 1.73 -0.87
N CYS A 21 15.89 0.57 -1.32
CA CYS A 21 16.48 -0.73 -1.08
C CYS A 21 17.89 -0.86 -1.68
N GLU A 22 18.13 -0.41 -2.91
CA GLU A 22 19.45 -0.46 -3.55
C GLU A 22 20.54 0.29 -2.77
N LYS A 23 20.20 1.43 -2.18
CA LYS A 23 21.17 2.32 -1.50
C LYS A 23 21.42 2.00 -0.03
N HIS A 24 20.49 1.30 0.63
CA HIS A 24 20.53 1.10 2.09
C HIS A 24 20.29 -0.35 2.52
N TYR A 25 20.53 -1.30 1.61
CA TYR A 25 20.64 -2.71 1.98
C TYR A 25 21.96 -2.94 2.75
N PRO A 26 21.97 -3.58 3.93
CA PRO A 26 20.87 -4.29 4.59
C PRO A 26 20.17 -3.52 5.72
N THR A 27 20.49 -2.24 5.96
CA THR A 27 19.98 -1.45 7.10
C THR A 27 18.46 -1.33 7.11
N ILE A 28 17.81 -1.19 5.96
CA ILE A 28 16.33 -1.22 5.83
C ILE A 28 15.75 -2.59 6.21
N HIS A 29 16.47 -3.67 5.92
CA HIS A 29 16.06 -5.03 6.27
C HIS A 29 16.23 -5.30 7.78
N ASN A 30 17.18 -4.64 8.44
CA ASN A 30 17.50 -4.86 9.85
C ASN A 30 16.77 -3.91 10.83
N GLN A 31 16.28 -2.76 10.37
CA GLN A 31 15.50 -1.81 11.19
C GLN A 31 14.06 -1.57 10.67
N GLY A 32 13.73 -2.01 9.46
CA GLY A 32 12.37 -2.10 8.91
C GLY A 32 11.72 -0.76 8.53
N MET A 33 11.06 -0.72 7.37
CA MET A 33 10.06 0.32 7.10
C MET A 33 8.78 -0.07 7.84
N SER A 34 8.49 0.57 8.98
CA SER A 34 7.23 0.33 9.69
C SER A 34 6.01 0.74 8.85
N GLU A 35 4.81 0.25 9.22
CA GLU A 35 3.53 0.66 8.61
C GLU A 35 3.37 2.18 8.64
N HIS A 36 3.84 2.85 9.71
CA HIS A 36 3.85 4.32 9.80
C HIS A 36 4.71 4.94 8.69
N HIS A 37 5.95 4.47 8.54
CA HIS A 37 6.86 5.00 7.52
C HIS A 37 6.32 4.76 6.11
N LEU A 38 5.76 3.58 5.85
CA LEU A 38 5.19 3.22 4.55
C LEU A 38 3.98 4.09 4.22
N GLY A 39 3.01 4.20 5.14
CA GLY A 39 1.81 5.02 4.97
C GLY A 39 2.13 6.50 4.77
N LEU A 40 3.03 7.05 5.59
CA LEU A 40 3.42 8.46 5.51
C LEU A 40 4.19 8.76 4.22
N ALA A 41 5.11 7.89 3.81
CA ALA A 41 5.88 8.07 2.58
C ALA A 41 4.97 8.05 1.35
N PHE A 42 4.01 7.12 1.30
CA PHE A 42 3.04 7.08 0.21
C PHE A 42 2.10 8.29 0.23
N ALA A 43 1.56 8.68 1.39
CA ALA A 43 0.69 9.85 1.51
C ALA A 43 1.38 11.13 0.99
N ARG A 44 2.67 11.31 1.30
CA ARG A 44 3.49 12.41 0.77
C ARG A 44 3.70 12.32 -0.74
N ARG A 45 3.94 11.12 -1.28
CA ARG A 45 4.07 10.91 -2.73
C ARG A 45 2.77 11.27 -3.45
N LEU A 46 1.64 10.73 -2.99
CA LEU A 46 0.33 11.04 -3.55
C LEU A 46 0.00 12.53 -3.47
N ALA A 47 0.27 13.19 -2.34
CA ALA A 47 0.02 14.62 -2.18
C ALA A 47 0.84 15.47 -3.16
N ARG A 48 2.11 15.07 -3.39
CA ARG A 48 2.96 15.69 -4.40
C ARG A 48 2.41 15.50 -5.81
N THR A 49 2.04 14.27 -6.18
CA THR A 49 1.48 13.99 -7.51
C THR A 49 0.20 14.80 -7.74
N LEU A 50 -0.74 14.81 -6.79
CA LEU A 50 -1.96 15.62 -6.88
C LEU A 50 -1.63 17.10 -7.12
N SER A 51 -0.68 17.64 -6.37
CA SER A 51 -0.24 19.04 -6.53
C SER A 51 0.39 19.30 -7.90
N GLU A 52 1.18 18.37 -8.45
CA GLU A 52 1.77 18.46 -9.80
C GLU A 52 0.70 18.46 -10.90
N PHE A 53 -0.45 17.80 -10.68
CA PHE A 53 -1.61 17.82 -11.56
C PHE A 53 -2.58 18.99 -11.30
N GLY A 54 -2.22 19.94 -10.42
CA GLY A 54 -3.04 21.12 -10.14
C GLY A 54 -4.17 20.88 -9.15
N HIS A 55 -4.09 19.83 -8.34
CA HIS A 55 -5.03 19.51 -7.27
C HIS A 55 -4.37 19.73 -5.90
N PRO A 56 -4.49 20.94 -5.31
CA PRO A 56 -4.09 21.15 -3.93
C PRO A 56 -4.77 20.14 -3.01
N CYS A 57 -4.01 19.61 -2.06
CA CYS A 57 -4.50 18.56 -1.19
C CYS A 57 -3.94 18.69 0.22
N GLU A 58 -4.65 18.07 1.16
CA GLU A 58 -4.20 17.89 2.52
C GLU A 58 -4.11 16.40 2.81
N TYR A 59 -3.05 15.98 3.50
CA TYR A 59 -2.95 14.62 4.03
C TYR A 59 -2.92 14.66 5.56
N ALA A 60 -3.67 13.74 6.17
CA ALA A 60 -3.80 13.64 7.61
C ALA A 60 -3.92 12.18 8.05
N PRO A 61 -3.48 11.83 9.28
CA PRO A 61 -3.77 10.54 9.88
C PRO A 61 -5.28 10.24 9.91
N ILE A 62 -5.64 8.96 9.75
CA ILE A 62 -6.96 8.44 10.08
C ILE A 62 -6.87 7.94 11.52
N GLU A 63 -7.41 8.70 12.47
CA GLU A 63 -7.42 8.28 13.87
C GLU A 63 -8.46 7.17 14.06
N SER A 64 -8.02 6.02 14.56
CA SER A 64 -8.90 5.10 15.28
C SER A 64 -8.68 5.33 16.78
N THR A 65 -9.75 5.26 17.55
CA THR A 65 -9.86 5.77 18.94
C THR A 65 -8.92 5.13 19.97
N TYR A 66 -8.01 4.23 19.56
CA TYR A 66 -7.22 3.37 20.44
C TYR A 66 -5.77 3.12 19.97
N GLN A 67 -5.00 4.14 19.59
CA GLN A 67 -3.58 3.94 19.27
C GLN A 67 -2.64 4.75 20.17
N ARG A 68 -1.76 4.01 20.89
CA ARG A 68 -0.55 4.54 21.57
C ARG A 68 0.66 4.60 20.63
N ASP A 69 0.52 4.08 19.42
CA ASP A 69 1.57 3.96 18.40
C ASP A 69 1.47 5.06 17.34
N LEU A 70 2.52 5.21 16.52
CA LEU A 70 2.54 6.15 15.41
C LEU A 70 1.45 5.82 14.37
N PRO A 71 0.79 6.84 13.77
CA PRO A 71 -0.32 6.63 12.85
C PRO A 71 0.14 5.98 11.55
N HIS A 72 -0.53 4.94 11.09
CA HIS A 72 -0.16 4.24 9.85
C HIS A 72 -1.25 4.25 8.79
N HIS A 73 -2.45 4.70 9.13
CA HIS A 73 -3.53 4.95 8.19
C HIS A 73 -3.61 6.45 7.94
N PHE A 74 -3.79 6.83 6.68
CA PHE A 74 -3.79 8.23 6.26
C PHE A 74 -4.93 8.47 5.27
N ARG A 75 -5.44 9.70 5.23
CA ARG A 75 -6.29 10.18 4.16
C ARG A 75 -5.56 11.28 3.40
N VAL A 76 -5.76 11.35 2.09
CA VAL A 76 -5.33 12.46 1.24
C VAL A 76 -6.56 13.02 0.55
N SER A 77 -6.95 14.24 0.90
CA SER A 77 -8.17 14.88 0.41
C SER A 77 -7.83 16.03 -0.53
N SER A 78 -8.52 16.10 -1.67
CA SER A 78 -8.39 17.13 -2.70
C SER A 78 -9.78 17.49 -3.24
N ASP A 79 -9.84 18.46 -4.15
CA ASP A 79 -11.03 18.79 -4.94
C ASP A 79 -11.51 17.61 -5.82
N ALA A 80 -10.61 16.70 -6.21
CA ALA A 80 -10.92 15.51 -6.99
C ALA A 80 -11.57 14.37 -6.17
N GLY A 81 -11.47 14.43 -4.84
CA GLY A 81 -11.94 13.40 -3.91
C GLY A 81 -10.91 13.05 -2.83
N THR A 82 -11.25 12.09 -1.98
CA THR A 82 -10.39 11.59 -0.89
C THR A 82 -9.88 10.18 -1.17
N VAL A 83 -8.58 9.99 -0.99
CA VAL A 83 -7.93 8.68 -0.99
C VAL A 83 -7.69 8.25 0.45
N TRP A 84 -8.35 7.19 0.87
CA TRP A 84 -8.24 6.56 2.18
C TRP A 84 -7.19 5.45 2.11
N ILE A 85 -6.09 5.58 2.85
CA ILE A 85 -4.92 4.69 2.78
C ILE A 85 -4.88 3.84 4.05
N LEU A 86 -5.14 2.54 3.90
CA LEU A 86 -4.97 1.56 4.97
C LEU A 86 -3.67 0.76 4.77
N THR A 87 -2.67 1.11 5.54
CA THR A 87 -1.36 0.44 5.53
C THR A 87 -1.34 -0.80 6.42
N HIS A 88 -0.85 -1.92 5.89
CA HIS A 88 -0.71 -3.19 6.60
C HIS A 88 0.61 -3.90 6.26
N HIS A 89 1.22 -4.54 7.26
CA HIS A 89 2.27 -5.53 7.09
C HIS A 89 1.66 -6.88 6.71
N LEU A 90 1.57 -7.19 5.41
CA LEU A 90 1.06 -8.49 4.95
C LEU A 90 2.16 -9.56 4.96
N MET A 91 2.51 -10.07 6.14
CA MET A 91 3.54 -11.12 6.29
C MET A 91 3.14 -12.49 5.70
N SER A 92 1.84 -12.79 5.58
CA SER A 92 1.34 -14.01 4.93
C SER A 92 -0.13 -13.90 4.55
N ALA A 93 -0.58 -14.60 3.51
CA ALA A 93 -2.00 -14.75 3.17
C ALA A 93 -2.75 -15.78 4.04
N GLY A 94 -2.38 -15.91 5.32
CA GLY A 94 -3.06 -16.81 6.25
C GLY A 94 -4.46 -16.32 6.62
N LYS A 95 -5.34 -17.24 7.06
CA LYS A 95 -6.70 -16.93 7.53
C LYS A 95 -6.73 -15.81 8.57
N ALA A 96 -5.76 -15.77 9.48
CA ALA A 96 -5.66 -14.74 10.51
C ALA A 96 -5.40 -13.33 9.94
N CYS A 97 -4.51 -13.22 8.95
CA CYS A 97 -4.22 -11.95 8.28
C CYS A 97 -5.46 -11.44 7.52
N ARG A 98 -6.18 -12.34 6.83
CA ARG A 98 -7.45 -12.02 6.16
C ARG A 98 -8.52 -11.50 7.12
N VAL A 99 -8.70 -12.18 8.27
CA VAL A 99 -9.68 -11.75 9.28
C VAL A 99 -9.29 -10.39 9.86
N LYS A 100 -8.01 -10.15 10.12
CA LYS A 100 -7.51 -8.84 10.58
C LYS A 100 -7.82 -7.74 9.55
N LEU A 101 -7.42 -7.91 8.29
CA LEU A 101 -7.66 -6.92 7.24
C LEU A 101 -9.15 -6.61 7.06
N MET A 102 -10.02 -7.63 6.98
CA MET A 102 -11.45 -7.42 6.82
C MET A 102 -12.10 -6.75 8.03
N ARG A 103 -11.61 -7.04 9.24
CA ARG A 103 -12.06 -6.35 10.45
C ARG A 103 -11.65 -4.89 10.43
N ASP A 104 -10.41 -4.59 10.07
CA ASP A 104 -9.88 -3.23 10.06
C ASP A 104 -10.59 -2.38 8.97
N ILE A 105 -10.88 -2.96 7.79
CA ILE A 105 -11.74 -2.32 6.76
C ILE A 105 -13.17 -2.10 7.29
N SER A 106 -13.74 -3.09 7.97
CA SER A 106 -15.10 -2.97 8.52
C SER A 106 -15.18 -1.88 9.58
N GLN A 107 -14.16 -1.77 10.43
CA GLN A 107 -14.05 -0.72 11.44
C GLN A 107 -13.91 0.64 10.77
N TRP A 108 -12.98 0.81 9.82
CA TRP A 108 -12.84 2.04 9.04
C TRP A 108 -14.18 2.45 8.39
N LYS A 109 -14.88 1.49 7.77
CA LYS A 109 -16.18 1.76 7.16
C LYS A 109 -17.21 2.20 8.19
N GLN A 110 -17.29 1.58 9.36
CA GLN A 110 -18.21 1.99 10.42
C GLN A 110 -17.90 3.40 10.91
N GLU A 111 -16.62 3.75 11.05
CA GLU A 111 -16.18 5.05 11.54
C GLU A 111 -16.36 6.17 10.50
N TYR A 112 -16.14 5.90 9.21
CA TYR A 112 -16.05 6.95 8.18
C TYR A 112 -17.12 6.89 7.08
N ALA A 113 -17.98 5.86 7.01
CA ALA A 113 -18.97 5.73 5.94
C ALA A 113 -19.94 6.92 5.80
N TYR A 114 -20.14 7.70 6.87
CA TYR A 114 -21.02 8.87 6.84
C TYR A 114 -20.47 10.03 6.00
N VAL A 115 -19.16 10.06 5.71
CA VAL A 115 -18.49 11.16 4.99
C VAL A 115 -17.92 10.75 3.63
N ILE A 116 -17.88 9.44 3.33
CA ILE A 116 -17.37 8.92 2.05
C ILE A 116 -18.17 9.49 0.87
N GLN A 117 -17.46 10.03 -0.12
CA GLN A 117 -18.04 10.55 -1.35
C GLN A 117 -17.94 9.52 -2.50
N PRO A 118 -18.79 9.61 -3.55
CA PRO A 118 -18.75 8.67 -4.68
C PRO A 118 -17.41 8.58 -5.42
N ASN A 119 -16.63 9.67 -5.41
CA ASN A 119 -15.31 9.73 -6.07
C ASN A 119 -14.16 9.30 -5.15
N ASP A 120 -14.43 8.99 -3.88
CA ASP A 120 -13.39 8.57 -2.96
C ASP A 120 -12.86 7.18 -3.30
N LEU A 121 -11.59 6.94 -2.97
CA LEU A 121 -10.90 5.68 -3.20
C LEU A 121 -10.39 5.10 -1.88
N LEU A 122 -10.55 3.80 -1.70
CA LEU A 122 -9.86 3.05 -0.66
C LEU A 122 -8.63 2.37 -1.26
N LEU A 123 -7.45 2.70 -0.74
CA LEU A 123 -6.17 2.08 -1.09
C LEU A 123 -5.67 1.23 0.08
N LEU A 124 -5.37 -0.03 -0.21
CA LEU A 124 -4.63 -0.89 0.71
C LEU A 124 -3.14 -0.89 0.34
N LEU A 125 -2.29 -0.54 1.29
CA LEU A 125 -0.85 -0.42 1.09
C LEU A 125 -0.11 -1.44 1.96
N SER A 126 0.87 -2.15 1.41
CA SER A 126 1.66 -3.16 2.13
C SER A 126 3.08 -3.25 1.57
N ASP A 127 4.08 -3.37 2.44
CA ASP A 127 5.51 -3.45 2.11
C ASP A 127 5.98 -4.88 1.80
N HIS A 128 5.10 -5.86 1.99
CA HIS A 128 5.39 -7.26 1.74
C HIS A 128 4.38 -7.87 0.77
N TRP A 129 4.88 -8.25 -0.41
CA TRP A 129 4.24 -9.13 -1.41
C TRP A 129 5.31 -9.49 -2.45
N MET A 130 5.77 -10.71 -2.73
CA MET A 130 5.25 -12.07 -2.65
C MET A 130 6.45 -12.98 -2.33
N GLY A 131 6.50 -13.62 -1.16
CA GLY A 131 7.36 -14.79 -1.04
C GLY A 131 6.93 -15.84 -2.07
N ARG A 132 7.81 -16.76 -2.48
CA ARG A 132 7.49 -17.90 -3.39
C ARG A 132 6.39 -18.84 -2.87
N SER A 133 5.78 -18.55 -1.72
CA SER A 133 4.76 -19.37 -1.11
C SER A 133 3.45 -19.32 -1.90
N ARG A 134 2.78 -20.46 -2.03
CA ARG A 134 1.47 -20.59 -2.68
C ARG A 134 0.40 -19.67 -2.07
N LYS A 135 0.51 -19.39 -0.76
CA LYS A 135 -0.46 -18.58 -0.01
C LYS A 135 -0.44 -17.12 -0.45
N SER A 136 0.74 -16.49 -0.58
CA SER A 136 0.85 -15.11 -1.06
C SER A 136 0.30 -14.93 -2.48
N ARG A 137 0.23 -15.98 -3.30
CA ARG A 137 -0.35 -15.90 -4.66
C ARG A 137 -1.88 -15.94 -4.66
N GLU A 138 -2.48 -16.53 -3.63
CA GLU A 138 -3.95 -16.65 -3.48
C GLU A 138 -4.63 -15.35 -3.05
N LEU A 139 -3.89 -14.35 -2.57
CA LEU A 139 -4.48 -13.13 -2.02
C LEU A 139 -4.87 -12.09 -3.11
N LEU A 140 -4.23 -12.12 -4.29
CA LEU A 140 -4.70 -11.38 -5.49
C LEU A 140 -5.96 -12.05 -6.09
N HIS A 141 -5.95 -13.39 -6.15
CA HIS A 141 -7.12 -14.19 -6.50
C HIS A 141 -8.28 -13.97 -5.50
N TRP A 142 -7.99 -13.81 -4.21
CA TRP A 142 -9.00 -13.48 -3.21
C TRP A 142 -9.66 -12.12 -3.47
N TRP A 143 -8.88 -11.12 -3.87
CA TRP A 143 -9.38 -9.77 -4.07
C TRP A 143 -10.20 -9.62 -5.36
N THR A 144 -9.78 -10.30 -6.42
CA THR A 144 -10.35 -10.15 -7.77
C THR A 144 -11.28 -11.29 -8.18
N GLY A 145 -11.25 -12.42 -7.47
CA GLY A 145 -11.93 -13.66 -7.87
C GLY A 145 -11.29 -14.34 -9.09
N GLN A 146 -10.16 -13.83 -9.58
CA GLN A 146 -9.48 -14.28 -10.80
C GLN A 146 -7.98 -14.49 -10.53
N LEU A 147 -7.40 -15.56 -11.10
CA LEU A 147 -5.96 -15.68 -11.17
C LEU A 147 -5.45 -14.83 -12.35
N PRO A 148 -4.30 -14.15 -12.25
CA PRO A 148 -3.71 -13.46 -13.40
C PRO A 148 -3.53 -14.44 -14.57
N ASP A 149 -3.95 -14.07 -15.77
CA ASP A 149 -3.87 -14.92 -16.97
C ASP A 149 -2.42 -15.27 -17.33
N GLU A 150 -1.49 -14.34 -17.09
CA GLU A 150 -0.06 -14.48 -17.38
C GLU A 150 0.75 -14.80 -16.14
N MET A 151 0.59 -16.04 -15.68
CA MET A 151 1.27 -16.56 -14.51
C MET A 151 2.80 -16.45 -14.62
N GLU A 152 3.39 -16.55 -15.82
CA GLU A 152 4.84 -16.49 -16.06
C GLU A 152 5.46 -15.10 -15.84
N GLU A 153 4.80 -14.01 -16.27
CA GLU A 153 5.25 -12.65 -15.96
C GLU A 153 5.07 -12.33 -14.48
N TYR A 154 3.96 -12.79 -13.90
CA TYR A 154 3.71 -12.71 -12.46
C TYR A 154 4.76 -13.48 -11.62
N HIS A 155 5.28 -14.58 -12.16
CA HIS A 155 6.40 -15.34 -11.58
C HIS A 155 7.72 -14.57 -11.62
N ALA A 156 7.95 -13.75 -12.64
CA ALA A 156 9.18 -12.97 -12.78
C ALA A 156 9.27 -11.83 -11.75
N GLN A 157 8.14 -11.22 -11.37
CA GLN A 157 8.10 -10.12 -10.39
C GLN A 157 8.54 -10.53 -8.97
N GLY A 158 8.38 -11.80 -8.59
CA GLY A 158 8.92 -12.35 -7.33
C GLY A 158 10.41 -12.73 -7.36
N SER A 159 11.10 -12.51 -8.49
CA SER A 159 12.44 -13.05 -8.77
C SER A 159 13.57 -12.00 -8.80
N GLY A 160 13.31 -10.75 -8.43
CA GLY A 160 14.29 -9.64 -8.51
C GLY A 160 15.51 -9.71 -7.58
N TYR A 161 15.64 -10.75 -6.74
CA TYR A 161 16.83 -11.00 -5.93
C TYR A 161 17.47 -12.34 -6.27
N ARG A 162 17.95 -12.51 -7.51
CA ARG A 162 19.06 -13.45 -7.77
C ARG A 162 20.36 -12.68 -7.66
N LYS A 163 21.08 -12.92 -6.55
CA LYS A 163 22.54 -12.75 -6.47
C LYS A 163 23.17 -13.17 -7.80
N VAL A 164 23.69 -12.20 -8.54
CA VAL A 164 24.80 -12.45 -9.47
C VAL A 164 26.03 -11.97 -8.73
N ILE A 165 26.49 -12.79 -7.79
CA ILE A 165 27.90 -12.78 -7.41
C ILE A 165 28.57 -13.56 -8.54
N ARG A 166 29.21 -12.85 -9.47
CA ARG A 166 30.21 -13.45 -10.34
C ARG A 166 31.57 -13.12 -9.74
N ASN A 167 32.32 -14.18 -9.43
CA ASN A 167 33.77 -14.10 -9.29
C ASN A 167 34.40 -13.72 -10.64
#